data_AF-A0A7G8T6T5-F1
#
_entry.id   AF-A0A7G8T6T5-F1
#
_cell.length_a   1.000
_cell.length_b   1.000
_cell.length_c   1.000
_cell.angle_alpha   90.00
_cell.angle_beta   90.00
_cell.angle_gamma   90.00
#
_symmetry.space_group_name_H-M   'P 1'
#
loop_
_entity.id
_entity.type
_entity.pdbx_description
1 polymer ?
#
loop_
_entity_poly.entity_id
_entity_poly.type
_entity_poly.pdbx_seq_one_letter_code
_entity_poly.pdbx_strand_id
1 'polypeptide(L)'
;MLPCIMAIENEEERQTMDQLYRQNYKLMLYIAKGILKDQSKAEDAVSQTFVKIIEKFQKFSFEDCNKTKGLVVILVKHICYNMLREESHHSQVSLDEENFQADSFDLPCDHLLTEEAYRALQAELNRLDEKFRIVLELKYVYGCSHEEIARLLDISPGNARVRLCRAKAALAKAMNERGFHGE
;
A
#
# COMPACT_ATOMS: atom_id res chain seq x y z
N MET A 1 19.23 -15.46 -0.31
CA MET A 1 17.85 -15.78 -0.71
C MET A 1 17.04 -15.91 0.56
N LEU A 2 15.87 -15.28 0.67
CA LEU A 2 15.05 -15.33 1.89
C LEU A 2 14.53 -16.77 2.13
N PRO A 3 14.46 -17.26 3.39
CA PRO A 3 13.93 -18.58 3.70
C PRO A 3 12.48 -18.80 3.22
N CYS A 4 11.65 -17.75 3.23
CA CYS A 4 10.27 -17.84 2.75
C CYS A 4 10.17 -18.07 1.24
N ILE A 5 11.14 -17.60 0.45
CA ILE A 5 11.18 -17.85 -1.00
C ILE A 5 11.57 -19.30 -1.27
N MET A 6 12.48 -19.87 -0.48
CA MET A 6 12.88 -21.29 -0.59
C MET A 6 11.72 -22.25 -0.33
N ALA A 7 10.75 -21.84 0.48
CA ALA A 7 9.58 -22.65 0.81
C ALA A 7 8.55 -22.77 -0.33
N ILE A 8 8.69 -22.00 -1.42
CA ILE A 8 7.82 -22.08 -2.59
C ILE A 8 8.13 -23.37 -3.35
N GLU A 9 7.15 -24.26 -3.51
CA GLU A 9 7.35 -25.58 -4.15
C GLU A 9 7.56 -25.47 -5.66
N ASN A 10 6.87 -24.54 -6.33
CA ASN A 10 7.00 -24.33 -7.77
C ASN A 10 8.28 -23.54 -8.09
N GLU A 11 9.14 -24.10 -8.93
CA GLU A 11 10.43 -23.52 -9.29
C GLU A 11 10.31 -22.21 -10.10
N GLU A 12 9.33 -22.10 -11.01
CA GLU A 12 9.11 -20.87 -11.79
C GLU A 12 8.61 -19.72 -10.90
N GLU A 13 7.69 -20.03 -9.98
CA GLU A 13 7.19 -19.07 -9.00
C GLU A 13 8.32 -18.60 -8.06
N ARG A 14 9.16 -19.54 -7.61
CA ARG A 14 10.32 -19.27 -6.76
C ARG A 14 11.32 -18.33 -7.45
N GLN A 15 11.65 -18.60 -8.71
CA GLN A 15 12.58 -17.76 -9.48
C GLN A 15 12.02 -16.35 -9.70
N THR A 16 10.74 -16.25 -10.03
CA THR A 16 10.05 -14.96 -10.17
C THR A 16 10.08 -14.17 -8.86
N MET A 17 9.86 -14.83 -7.72
CA MET A 17 9.94 -14.20 -6.40
C MET A 17 11.35 -13.78 -5.99
N ASP A 18 12.38 -14.60 -6.27
CA ASP A 18 13.78 -14.20 -6.00
C ASP A 18 14.18 -12.99 -6.86
N GLN A 19 13.73 -12.95 -8.12
CA GLN A 19 13.97 -11.80 -8.99
C GLN A 19 13.28 -10.54 -8.46
N LEU A 20 12.00 -10.65 -8.08
CA LEU A 20 11.25 -9.53 -7.51
C LEU A 20 11.92 -9.00 -6.23
N TYR A 21 12.38 -9.92 -5.38
CA TYR A 21 13.13 -9.61 -4.17
C TYR A 21 14.38 -8.80 -4.48
N ARG A 22 15.25 -9.31 -5.34
CA ARG A 22 16.52 -8.64 -5.67
C ARG A 22 16.32 -7.26 -6.28
N GLN A 23 15.30 -7.11 -7.13
CA GLN A 23 15.01 -5.85 -7.80
C GLN A 23 14.53 -4.76 -6.84
N ASN A 24 13.76 -5.13 -5.82
CA ASN A 24 13.13 -4.16 -4.93
C ASN A 24 13.82 -4.03 -3.57
N TYR A 25 14.65 -4.99 -3.15
CA TYR A 25 15.25 -5.06 -1.82
C TYR A 25 15.88 -3.74 -1.37
N LYS A 26 16.73 -3.14 -2.22
CA LYS A 26 17.41 -1.87 -1.89
C LYS A 26 16.42 -0.72 -1.69
N LEU A 27 15.36 -0.66 -2.50
CA LEU A 27 14.33 0.37 -2.41
C LEU A 27 13.55 0.23 -1.10
N MET A 28 13.06 -0.96 -0.79
CA MET A 28 12.32 -1.21 0.45
C MET A 28 13.20 -0.96 1.68
N LEU A 29 14.45 -1.43 1.67
CA LEU A 29 15.36 -1.23 2.79
C LEU A 29 15.64 0.27 2.98
N TYR A 30 15.81 1.04 1.91
CA TYR A 30 15.98 2.49 1.99
C TYR A 30 14.78 3.16 2.65
N ILE A 31 13.56 2.84 2.20
CA ILE A 31 12.31 3.38 2.75
C ILE A 31 12.15 2.99 4.21
N ALA A 32 12.32 1.71 4.52
CA ALA A 32 12.15 1.17 5.87
C ALA A 32 13.16 1.78 6.85
N LYS A 33 14.42 1.98 6.43
CA LYS A 33 15.42 2.69 7.24
C LYS A 33 15.06 4.16 7.47
N GLY A 34 14.48 4.82 6.46
CA GLY A 34 14.00 6.20 6.58
C GLY A 34 12.90 6.35 7.65
N ILE A 35 12.01 5.37 7.74
CA ILE A 35 10.87 5.38 8.67
C ILE A 35 11.27 4.88 10.06
N LEU A 36 11.86 3.69 10.15
CA LEU A 36 12.13 2.99 11.40
C LEU A 36 13.42 3.47 12.09
N LYS A 37 14.33 4.10 11.33
CA LYS A 37 15.64 4.58 11.80
C LYS A 37 16.50 3.50 12.47
N ASP A 38 16.20 2.23 12.21
CA ASP A 38 16.85 1.05 12.77
C ASP A 38 17.10 0.03 11.65
N GLN A 39 18.33 -0.48 11.55
CA GLN A 39 18.71 -1.43 10.50
C GLN A 39 17.99 -2.77 10.63
N SER A 40 17.95 -3.33 11.84
CA SER A 40 17.38 -4.66 12.10
C SER A 40 15.87 -4.64 11.88
N LYS A 41 15.18 -3.60 12.35
CA LYS A 41 13.75 -3.43 12.10
C LYS A 41 13.45 -3.20 10.62
N ALA A 42 14.30 -2.48 9.91
CA ALA A 42 14.14 -2.29 8.47
C ALA A 42 14.27 -3.60 7.68
N GLU A 43 15.23 -4.46 8.04
CA GLU A 43 15.36 -5.79 7.43
C GLU A 43 14.16 -6.71 7.75
N ASP A 44 13.62 -6.61 8.96
CA ASP A 44 12.42 -7.33 9.35
C ASP A 44 11.18 -6.85 8.56
N ALA A 45 10.99 -5.53 8.43
CA ALA A 45 9.91 -4.96 7.63
C ALA A 45 9.94 -5.42 6.16
N VAL A 46 11.14 -5.47 5.56
CA VAL A 46 11.34 -6.01 4.21
C VAL A 46 10.93 -7.49 4.14
N SER A 47 11.33 -8.29 5.14
CA SER A 47 11.03 -9.72 5.18
C SER A 47 9.52 -9.97 5.31
N GLN A 48 8.85 -9.25 6.22
CA GLN A 48 7.40 -9.31 6.39
C GLN A 48 6.64 -8.88 5.11
N THR A 49 7.18 -7.90 4.38
CA THR A 49 6.61 -7.45 3.10
C THR A 49 6.58 -8.61 2.10
N PHE A 50 7.67 -9.39 2.00
CA PHE A 50 7.71 -10.54 1.09
C PHE A 50 6.81 -11.68 1.50
N VAL A 51 6.63 -11.93 2.79
CA VAL A 51 5.67 -12.93 3.25
C VAL A 51 4.27 -12.59 2.73
N LYS A 52 3.83 -11.32 2.88
CA LYS A 52 2.53 -10.86 2.36
C LYS A 52 2.41 -10.94 0.83
N ILE A 53 3.49 -10.66 0.11
CA ILE A 53 3.51 -10.76 -1.36
C ILE A 53 3.39 -12.23 -1.80
N ILE A 54 4.16 -13.14 -1.19
CA ILE A 54 4.17 -14.57 -1.52
C ILE A 54 2.78 -15.19 -1.29
N GLU A 55 2.10 -14.84 -0.19
CA GLU A 55 0.73 -15.27 0.09
C GLU A 55 -0.31 -14.85 -0.97
N LYS A 56 0.06 -13.94 -1.87
CA LYS A 56 -0.80 -13.41 -2.93
C LYS A 56 -0.20 -13.57 -4.32
N PHE A 57 0.95 -14.22 -4.42
CA PHE A 57 1.74 -14.32 -5.63
C PHE A 57 0.93 -14.84 -6.82
N GLN A 58 0.07 -15.84 -6.60
CA GLN A 58 -0.74 -16.46 -7.66
C GLN A 58 -1.81 -15.55 -8.30
N LYS A 59 -2.08 -14.37 -7.73
CA LYS A 59 -3.15 -13.48 -8.20
C LYS A 59 -2.67 -12.16 -8.80
N PHE A 60 -1.44 -11.77 -8.54
CA PHE A 60 -0.86 -10.58 -9.14
C PHE A 60 -0.04 -10.99 -10.35
N SER A 61 -0.47 -10.56 -11.53
CA SER A 61 0.45 -10.54 -12.67
C SER A 61 1.46 -9.42 -12.43
N PHE A 62 2.69 -9.80 -12.12
CA PHE A 62 3.82 -8.88 -11.94
C PHE A 62 4.44 -8.44 -13.27
N GLU A 63 3.72 -8.60 -14.39
CA GLU A 63 4.15 -8.20 -15.73
C GLU A 63 4.38 -6.67 -15.82
N ASP A 64 3.60 -5.89 -15.06
CA ASP A 64 3.76 -4.44 -14.97
C ASP A 64 4.75 -4.05 -13.86
N CYS A 65 5.97 -3.69 -14.27
CA CYS A 65 7.05 -3.28 -13.36
C CYS A 65 6.70 -2.05 -12.51
N ASN A 66 5.85 -1.13 -12.99
CA ASN A 66 5.52 0.09 -12.25
C ASN A 66 4.48 -0.19 -11.17
N LYS A 67 3.42 -0.93 -11.52
CA LYS A 67 2.42 -1.38 -10.53
C LYS A 67 3.07 -2.25 -9.45
N THR A 68 3.95 -3.16 -9.86
CA THR A 68 4.68 -4.02 -8.94
C THR A 68 5.49 -3.23 -7.92
N LYS A 69 6.26 -2.22 -8.38
CA LYS A 69 7.01 -1.33 -7.49
C LYS A 69 6.09 -0.53 -6.55
N GLY A 70 4.99 0.00 -7.07
CA GLY A 70 4.01 0.75 -6.27
C GLY A 70 3.44 -0.10 -5.13
N LEU A 71 2.99 -1.32 -5.43
CA LEU A 71 2.49 -2.26 -4.42
C LEU A 71 3.54 -2.57 -3.34
N VAL A 72 4.79 -2.82 -3.74
CA VAL A 72 5.89 -3.07 -2.81
C VAL A 72 6.13 -1.88 -1.87
N VAL A 73 6.10 -0.66 -2.42
CA VAL A 73 6.27 0.58 -1.64
C VAL A 73 5.12 0.76 -0.63
N ILE A 74 3.88 0.53 -1.05
CA ILE A 74 2.70 0.62 -0.15
C ILE A 74 2.84 -0.36 1.00
N LEU A 75 3.18 -1.62 0.70
CA LEU A 75 3.27 -2.67 1.72
C LEU A 75 4.40 -2.43 2.71
N VAL A 76 5.59 -2.06 2.26
CA VAL A 76 6.71 -1.82 3.17
C VAL A 76 6.44 -0.62 4.08
N LYS A 77 5.85 0.47 3.55
CA LYS A 77 5.46 1.64 4.36
C LYS A 77 4.43 1.25 5.41
N HIS A 78 3.37 0.54 5.00
CA HIS A 78 2.33 0.06 5.90
C HIS A 78 2.90 -0.78 7.04
N ILE A 79 3.79 -1.73 6.75
CA ILE A 79 4.45 -2.57 7.76
C ILE A 79 5.30 -1.72 8.72
N CYS A 80 6.14 -0.82 8.20
CA CYS A 80 6.97 0.04 9.05
C CYS A 80 6.12 0.86 10.03
N TYR A 81 5.03 1.45 9.55
CA TYR A 81 4.13 2.22 10.41
C TYR A 81 3.32 1.35 11.38
N ASN A 82 3.06 0.09 11.02
CA ASN A 82 2.45 -0.84 11.97
C ASN A 82 3.43 -1.19 13.10
N MET A 83 4.70 -1.46 12.76
CA MET A 83 5.75 -1.73 13.76
C MET A 83 5.95 -0.55 14.71
N LEU A 84 6.00 0.70 14.21
CA LEU A 84 6.08 1.88 15.06
C LEU A 84 4.87 2.02 15.99
N ARG A 85 3.67 1.71 15.50
CA ARG A 85 2.46 1.72 16.33
C ARG A 85 2.52 0.68 17.44
N GLU A 86 2.90 -0.55 17.13
CA GLU A 86 3.05 -1.62 18.13
C GLU A 86 4.09 -1.27 19.20
N GLU A 87 5.19 -0.64 18.81
CA GLU A 87 6.20 -0.14 19.74
C GLU A 87 5.67 1.00 20.63
N SER A 88 4.86 1.90 20.07
CA SER A 88 4.22 2.97 20.84
C SER A 88 3.15 2.44 21.80
N HIS A 89 2.41 1.39 21.40
CA HIS A 89 1.40 0.72 22.23
C HIS A 89 1.99 -0.04 23.43
N HIS A 90 3.23 -0.53 23.32
CA HIS A 90 3.96 -1.06 24.47
C HIS A 90 4.39 0.03 25.47
N SER A 91 4.36 1.31 25.09
CA SER A 91 4.70 2.45 25.95
C SER A 91 3.50 3.25 26.45
N GLN A 92 2.33 3.20 25.78
CA GLN A 92 1.08 3.79 26.29
C GLN A 92 -0.15 3.28 25.53
N VAL A 93 -1.19 2.89 26.27
CA VAL A 93 -2.52 2.64 25.71
C VAL A 93 -3.10 3.97 25.22
N SER A 94 -3.20 4.17 23.91
CA SER A 94 -4.19 5.07 23.33
C SER A 94 -4.59 4.59 21.94
N LEU A 95 -5.86 4.24 21.78
CA LEU A 95 -6.53 4.29 20.49
C LEU A 95 -6.66 5.77 20.15
N ASP A 96 -5.73 6.35 19.39
CA ASP A 96 -6.07 7.43 18.46
C ASP A 96 -4.92 7.79 17.51
N GLU A 97 -5.37 7.98 16.28
CA GLU A 97 -4.84 8.61 15.06
C GLU A 97 -3.49 9.35 15.15
N GLU A 98 -2.51 8.85 14.39
CA GLU A 98 -1.45 9.69 13.83
C GLU A 98 -1.57 9.77 12.31
N ASN A 99 -1.53 11.01 11.83
CA ASN A 99 -1.66 11.40 10.43
C ASN A 99 -0.29 11.20 9.75
N PHE A 100 -0.20 10.19 8.89
CA PHE A 100 0.98 9.89 8.12
C PHE A 100 1.22 10.99 7.07
N GLN A 101 2.47 11.45 6.93
CA GLN A 101 2.80 12.45 5.91
C GLN A 101 2.66 11.84 4.52
N ALA A 102 1.71 12.38 3.76
CA ALA A 102 1.49 12.08 2.36
C ALA A 102 2.71 12.50 1.53
N ASP A 103 3.58 11.54 1.20
CA ASP A 103 4.40 11.69 0.00
C ASP A 103 3.46 11.87 -1.21
N SER A 104 3.82 12.72 -2.17
CA SER A 104 3.04 12.90 -3.39
C SER A 104 2.99 11.57 -4.16
N PHE A 105 1.80 10.96 -4.23
CA PHE A 105 1.58 9.70 -4.93
C PHE A 105 0.84 9.95 -6.24
N ASP A 106 1.52 9.72 -7.36
CA ASP A 106 0.91 9.70 -8.68
C ASP A 106 0.13 8.40 -8.87
N LEU A 107 -1.19 8.47 -8.84
CA LEU A 107 -2.02 7.36 -9.32
C LEU A 107 -1.84 7.22 -10.85
N PRO A 108 -1.53 6.02 -11.37
CA PRO A 108 -1.64 5.76 -12.79
C PRO A 108 -3.14 5.72 -13.14
N CYS A 109 -3.66 6.80 -13.70
CA CYS A 109 -4.96 6.83 -14.37
C CYS A 109 -4.73 6.88 -15.88
N ASP A 110 -5.28 5.91 -16.61
CA ASP A 110 -5.32 5.94 -18.06
C ASP A 110 -6.03 7.22 -18.55
N HIS A 111 -5.45 7.83 -19.58
CA HIS A 111 -5.73 9.18 -20.09
C HIS A 111 -7.18 9.43 -20.55
N LEU A 112 -8.08 9.78 -19.62
CA LEU A 112 -9.45 10.26 -19.92
C LEU A 112 -9.88 11.49 -19.10
N LEU A 113 -9.00 12.06 -18.28
CA LEU A 113 -9.25 13.29 -17.53
C LEU A 113 -8.43 14.45 -18.13
N THR A 114 -8.98 15.66 -18.15
CA THR A 114 -8.18 16.86 -18.44
C THR A 114 -7.07 16.99 -17.39
N GLU A 115 -5.91 17.52 -17.76
CA GLU A 115 -4.78 17.77 -16.83
C GLU A 115 -5.23 18.51 -15.55
N GLU A 116 -6.19 19.42 -15.67
CA GLU A 116 -6.80 20.15 -14.55
C GLU A 116 -7.66 19.26 -13.65
N ALA A 117 -8.48 18.38 -14.23
CA ALA A 117 -9.27 17.41 -13.48
C ALA A 117 -8.37 16.40 -12.76
N TYR A 118 -7.28 15.97 -13.42
CA TYR A 118 -6.29 15.08 -12.83
C TYR A 118 -5.59 15.73 -11.63
N ARG A 119 -5.09 16.95 -11.78
CA ARG A 119 -4.45 17.70 -10.67
C ARG A 119 -5.41 17.95 -9.51
N ALA A 120 -6.68 18.25 -9.81
CA ALA A 120 -7.69 18.44 -8.78
C ALA A 120 -7.97 17.13 -8.02
N LEU A 121 -8.09 16.01 -8.73
CA LEU A 121 -8.26 14.68 -8.14
C LEU A 121 -7.06 14.29 -7.28
N GLN A 122 -5.84 14.47 -7.77
CA GLN A 122 -4.62 14.21 -7.02
C GLN A 122 -4.53 15.06 -5.74
N ALA A 123 -4.85 16.35 -5.83
CA ALA A 123 -4.84 17.25 -4.67
C ALA A 123 -5.83 16.78 -3.58
N GLU A 124 -6.99 16.27 -3.97
CA GLU A 124 -7.97 15.74 -3.01
C GLU A 124 -7.58 14.37 -2.47
N LEU A 125 -7.03 13.48 -3.30
CA LEU A 125 -6.44 12.22 -2.82
C LEU A 125 -5.33 12.47 -1.80
N ASN A 126 -4.51 13.51 -2.01
CA ASN A 126 -3.46 13.91 -1.07
C ASN A 126 -4.01 14.48 0.25
N ARG A 127 -5.25 14.98 0.27
CA ARG A 127 -5.96 15.45 1.47
C ARG A 127 -6.67 14.33 2.24
N LEU A 128 -6.99 13.21 1.58
CA LEU A 128 -7.51 12.04 2.29
C LEU A 128 -6.43 11.47 3.21
N ASP A 129 -6.84 11.09 4.42
CA ASP A 129 -6.02 10.28 5.33
C ASP A 129 -5.46 9.07 4.56
N GLU A 130 -4.19 8.76 4.81
CA GLU A 130 -3.48 7.68 4.12
C GLU A 130 -4.23 6.33 4.23
N LYS A 131 -4.88 6.06 5.37
CA LYS A 131 -5.70 4.86 5.60
C LYS A 131 -6.86 4.71 4.59
N PHE A 132 -7.35 5.81 4.04
CA PHE A 132 -8.41 5.84 3.01
C PHE A 132 -7.83 5.82 1.60
N ARG A 133 -6.70 6.49 1.38
CA ARG A 133 -6.00 6.48 0.09
C ARG A 133 -5.50 5.08 -0.27
N ILE A 134 -4.85 4.38 0.66
CA ILE A 134 -4.31 3.04 0.44
C ILE A 134 -5.42 2.06 0.02
N VAL A 135 -6.60 2.11 0.66
CA VAL A 135 -7.70 1.20 0.29
C VAL A 135 -8.31 1.54 -1.08
N LEU A 136 -8.31 2.81 -1.49
CA LEU A 136 -8.71 3.22 -2.85
C LEU A 136 -7.70 2.72 -3.88
N GLU A 137 -6.41 2.92 -3.62
CA GLU A 137 -5.35 2.50 -4.53
C GLU A 137 -5.34 0.98 -4.71
N LEU A 138 -5.37 0.22 -3.61
CA LEU A 138 -5.49 -1.24 -3.64
C LEU A 138 -6.74 -1.69 -4.40
N LYS A 139 -7.88 -1.00 -4.25
CA LYS A 139 -9.12 -1.38 -4.92
C LYS A 139 -9.11 -1.10 -6.42
N TYR A 140 -8.66 0.10 -6.82
CA TYR A 140 -8.90 0.63 -8.16
C TYR A 140 -7.67 0.59 -9.06
N VAL A 141 -6.45 0.70 -8.50
CA VAL A 141 -5.20 0.61 -9.26
C VAL A 141 -4.73 -0.83 -9.35
N TYR A 142 -4.80 -1.56 -8.23
CA TYR A 142 -4.30 -2.94 -8.13
C TYR A 142 -5.40 -4.01 -8.23
N GLY A 143 -6.67 -3.61 -8.35
CA GLY A 143 -7.79 -4.53 -8.59
C GLY A 143 -8.15 -5.45 -7.42
N CYS A 144 -7.67 -5.18 -6.20
CA CYS A 144 -7.87 -6.07 -5.05
C CYS A 144 -9.36 -6.19 -4.64
N SER A 145 -9.76 -7.38 -4.21
CA SER A 145 -11.01 -7.62 -3.47
C SER A 145 -10.95 -7.06 -2.04
N HIS A 146 -12.11 -6.89 -1.39
CA HIS A 146 -12.14 -6.39 -0.01
C HIS A 146 -11.41 -7.33 0.95
N GLU A 147 -11.51 -8.63 0.71
CA GLU A 147 -10.86 -9.69 1.46
C GLU A 147 -9.34 -9.67 1.27
N GLU A 148 -8.85 -9.24 0.10
CA GLU A 148 -7.42 -9.07 -0.17
C GLU A 148 -6.88 -7.82 0.50
N ILE A 149 -7.59 -6.69 0.40
CA ILE A 149 -7.25 -5.46 1.10
C ILE A 149 -7.16 -5.72 2.61
N ALA A 150 -8.13 -6.46 3.15
CA ALA A 150 -8.15 -6.88 4.55
C ALA A 150 -6.88 -7.63 4.95
N ARG A 151 -6.46 -8.64 4.17
CA ARG A 151 -5.24 -9.41 4.45
C ARG A 151 -3.95 -8.60 4.29
N LEU A 152 -3.86 -7.81 3.22
CA LEU A 152 -2.67 -6.98 2.95
C LEU A 152 -2.43 -5.99 4.08
N LEU A 153 -3.50 -5.31 4.52
CA LEU A 153 -3.43 -4.29 5.57
C LEU A 153 -3.56 -4.84 6.98
N ASP A 154 -3.76 -6.15 7.13
CA ASP A 154 -4.02 -6.82 8.41
C ASP A 154 -5.19 -6.20 9.21
N ILE A 155 -6.32 -6.05 8.53
CA ILE A 155 -7.57 -5.52 9.10
C ILE A 155 -8.73 -6.48 8.83
N SER A 156 -9.83 -6.36 9.57
CA SER A 156 -11.01 -7.17 9.30
C SER A 156 -11.65 -6.82 7.94
N PRO A 157 -12.28 -7.79 7.24
CA PRO A 157 -13.02 -7.53 5.99
C PRO A 157 -14.09 -6.44 6.14
N GLY A 158 -14.73 -6.38 7.32
CA GLY A 158 -15.67 -5.31 7.65
C GLY A 158 -14.99 -3.94 7.72
N ASN A 159 -13.82 -3.84 8.34
CA ASN A 159 -13.04 -2.59 8.41
C ASN A 159 -12.56 -2.15 7.03
N ALA A 160 -12.10 -3.09 6.19
CA ALA A 160 -11.74 -2.79 4.80
C ALA A 160 -12.92 -2.20 4.01
N ARG A 161 -14.12 -2.78 4.12
CA ARG A 161 -15.34 -2.27 3.48
C ARG A 161 -15.74 -0.88 3.99
N VAL A 162 -15.68 -0.67 5.31
CA VAL A 162 -16.00 0.62 5.93
C VAL A 162 -15.00 1.69 5.51
N ARG A 163 -13.69 1.39 5.53
CA ARG A 163 -12.65 2.33 5.07
C ARG A 163 -12.85 2.69 3.61
N LEU A 164 -13.12 1.73 2.74
CA LEU A 164 -13.38 2.01 1.33
C LEU A 164 -14.63 2.87 1.13
N CYS A 165 -15.72 2.58 1.85
CA CYS A 165 -16.95 3.37 1.80
C CYS A 165 -16.70 4.82 2.22
N ARG A 166 -16.01 5.02 3.36
CA ARG A 166 -15.63 6.35 3.85
C ARG A 166 -14.70 7.08 2.89
N ALA A 167 -13.73 6.38 2.31
CA ALA A 167 -12.81 6.93 1.31
C ALA A 167 -13.57 7.45 0.08
N LYS A 168 -14.52 6.67 -0.45
CA LYS A 168 -15.37 7.08 -1.58
C LYS A 168 -16.26 8.26 -1.24
N ALA A 169 -16.85 8.28 -0.04
CA ALA A 169 -17.67 9.40 0.42
C ALA A 169 -16.86 10.69 0.58
N ALA A 170 -15.65 10.60 1.14
CA ALA A 170 -14.74 11.73 1.28
C ALA A 170 -14.33 12.30 -0.09
N LEU A 171 -13.99 11.41 -1.04
CA LEU A 171 -13.63 11.80 -2.40
C LEU A 171 -14.82 12.44 -3.14
N ALA A 172 -16.01 11.86 -3.05
CA ALA A 172 -17.22 12.39 -3.67
C ALA A 172 -17.61 13.77 -3.11
N LYS A 173 -17.49 13.97 -1.79
CA LYS A 173 -17.71 15.27 -1.15
C LYS A 173 -16.73 16.31 -1.67
N ALA A 174 -15.45 15.98 -1.72
CA ALA A 174 -14.40 16.87 -2.21
C ALA A 174 -14.59 17.27 -3.69
N MET A 175 -15.04 16.34 -4.54
CA MET A 175 -15.33 16.62 -5.95
C MET A 175 -16.58 17.51 -6.13
N ASN A 176 -17.63 17.30 -5.33
CA ASN A 176 -18.84 18.12 -5.36
C ASN A 176 -18.59 19.57 -4.89
N GLU A 177 -17.79 19.77 -3.85
CA GLU A 177 -17.43 21.10 -3.35
C GLU A 177 -16.63 21.93 -4.37
N ARG A 178 -16.01 21.28 -5.36
CA ARG A 178 -15.25 21.91 -6.44
C ARG A 178 -16.01 22.00 -7.77
N GLY A 179 -17.27 21.59 -7.81
CA GLY A 179 -18.12 21.71 -9.00
C GLY A 179 -17.81 20.70 -10.11
N PHE A 180 -17.15 19.58 -9.82
CA PHE A 180 -17.03 18.49 -10.79
C PHE A 180 -18.38 17.80 -10.97
N HIS A 181 -19.16 18.26 -11.95
CA HIS A 181 -20.32 17.52 -12.43
C HIS A 181 -19.82 16.50 -13.45
N GLY A 182 -19.88 15.22 -13.08
CA GLY A 182 -19.74 14.15 -14.06
C GLY A 182 -20.95 14.21 -14.98
N GLU A 183 -20.73 14.64 -16.21
CA GLU A 183 -21.68 14.45 -17.32
C GLU A 183 -21.63 13.01 -17.82
#